data_AF-A0A535K8Q5-F1
#
_entry.id   AF-A0A535K8Q5-F1
#
_cell.length_a   1.000
_cell.length_b   1.000
_cell.length_c   1.000
_cell.angle_alpha   90.00
_cell.angle_beta   90.00
_cell.angle_gamma   90.00
#
_symmetry.space_group_name_H-M   'P 1'
#
loop_
_entity.id
_entity.type
_entity.pdbx_description
1 polymer ?
#
loop_
_entity_poly.entity_id
_entity_poly.type
_entity_poly.pdbx_seq_one_letter_code
_entity_poly.pdbx_strand_id
1 'polypeptide(L)'
;MACRSRNALFRTRLRGGPSMIRKADPYRDTDVIDARAPRTNQAIVGTLSLLAVFTGWWPILGVLAGQLAIGLMFGRRYCVPCLLYFEVIQPRIGEGPIEDSRPPRFANIVGAVFLGAATLTYLAGVTIIGQALGLIVAALALLAATTGLCVGCEIYRFAARLGGVRARRIDSVDLVELGAPTATGEVVVEFTHPLCTDCRTLENELRAAGRIVVTVDVSRRPELARKYGVALVPTAVAVAPGGAVVERLA
;
A
#
# COMPACT_ATOMS: atom_id res chain seq x y z
N MET A 1 -20.67 -13.75 25.45
CA MET A 1 -19.83 -12.67 26.01
C MET A 1 -19.59 -11.63 24.92
N ALA A 2 -19.82 -10.36 25.24
CA ALA A 2 -20.12 -9.29 24.31
C ALA A 2 -18.98 -8.93 23.32
N CYS A 3 -19.38 -8.80 22.05
CA CYS A 3 -18.62 -8.23 20.95
C CYS A 3 -18.31 -6.75 21.23
N ARG A 4 -17.05 -6.42 21.52
CA ARG A 4 -16.59 -5.04 21.63
C ARG A 4 -16.08 -4.58 20.27
N SER A 5 -17.00 -4.10 19.43
CA SER A 5 -16.69 -3.28 18.26
C SER A 5 -15.82 -2.09 18.70
N ARG A 6 -14.51 -2.19 18.54
CA ARG A 6 -13.60 -1.05 18.70
C ARG A 6 -13.54 -0.32 17.37
N ASN A 7 -14.58 0.45 17.06
CA ASN A 7 -14.44 1.66 16.25
C ASN A 7 -13.60 2.67 17.07
N ALA A 8 -12.30 2.38 17.21
CA ALA A 8 -11.36 3.29 17.86
C ALA A 8 -10.97 4.35 16.83
N LEU A 9 -11.86 5.31 16.61
CA LEU A 9 -11.54 6.56 15.95
C LEU A 9 -10.42 7.22 16.76
N PHE A 10 -9.17 7.12 16.28
CA PHE A 10 -8.01 7.62 17.00
C PHE A 10 -7.97 9.15 16.87
N ARG A 11 -8.27 9.81 17.99
CA ARG A 11 -8.21 11.27 18.10
C ARG A 11 -6.77 11.68 18.34
N THR A 12 -5.98 11.87 17.28
CA THR A 12 -4.64 12.43 17.41
C THR A 12 -4.78 13.92 17.73
N ARG A 13 -4.67 14.27 19.02
CA ARG A 13 -4.69 15.67 19.46
C ARG A 13 -3.31 16.28 19.18
N LEU A 14 -3.10 16.78 17.97
CA LEU A 14 -2.05 17.76 17.70
C LEU A 14 -2.28 18.93 18.66
N ARG A 15 -1.26 19.31 19.44
CA ARG A 15 -1.34 20.50 20.31
C ARG A 15 -1.69 21.71 19.43
N GLY A 16 -2.95 22.15 19.50
CA GLY A 16 -3.45 23.38 18.84
C GLY A 16 -4.08 23.23 17.45
N GLY A 17 -4.26 22.02 16.90
CA GLY A 17 -4.90 21.82 15.60
C GLY A 17 -6.38 21.39 15.69
N PRO A 18 -7.19 21.56 14.62
CA PRO A 18 -8.54 21.02 14.58
C PRO A 18 -8.51 19.50 14.80
N SER A 19 -9.44 19.02 15.62
CA SER A 19 -9.61 17.60 15.98
C SER A 19 -10.03 16.80 14.75
N MET A 20 -9.06 16.34 13.96
CA MET A 20 -9.33 15.41 12.86
C MET A 20 -9.43 13.98 13.40
N ILE A 21 -10.48 13.28 12.99
CA ILE A 21 -10.68 11.88 13.30
C ILE A 21 -10.06 11.07 12.15
N ARG A 22 -8.98 10.36 12.43
CA ARG A 22 -8.36 9.42 11.48
C ARG A 22 -9.04 8.05 11.56
N LYS A 23 -9.30 7.41 10.42
CA LYS A 23 -9.73 6.01 10.34
C LYS A 23 -8.56 5.07 10.62
N ALA A 24 -7.37 5.41 10.14
CA ALA A 24 -6.14 4.65 10.38
C ALA A 24 -5.13 5.48 11.19
N ASP A 25 -4.60 4.93 12.28
CA ASP A 25 -3.49 5.54 13.00
C ASP A 25 -2.19 5.39 12.18
N PRO A 26 -1.53 6.50 11.78
CA PRO A 26 -0.36 6.44 10.88
C PRO A 26 0.84 5.67 11.42
N TYR A 27 0.90 5.42 12.74
CA TYR A 27 2.04 4.83 13.41
C TYR A 27 1.73 3.49 14.06
N ARG A 28 0.45 3.11 14.19
CA ARG A 28 0.02 1.83 14.73
C ARG A 28 -0.51 0.90 13.63
N ASP A 29 -1.30 1.44 12.70
CA ASP A 29 -1.88 0.70 11.59
C ASP A 29 -0.91 0.72 10.40
N THR A 30 0.23 0.05 10.58
CA THR A 30 1.37 0.16 9.67
C THR A 30 1.22 -0.59 8.35
N ASP A 31 0.29 -1.54 8.30
CA ASP A 31 -0.09 -2.35 7.15
C ASP A 31 -0.92 -1.56 6.13
N VAL A 32 -1.60 -0.50 6.56
CA VAL A 32 -2.32 0.44 5.70
C VAL A 32 -1.71 1.83 5.70
N ILE A 33 -2.06 2.62 4.69
CA ILE A 33 -1.62 3.99 4.56
C ILE A 33 -2.64 4.83 3.79
N ASP A 34 -2.75 6.11 4.15
CA ASP A 34 -3.44 7.11 3.33
C ASP A 34 -2.69 7.26 2.01
N ALA A 35 -3.38 7.02 0.89
CA ALA A 35 -2.81 6.99 -0.45
C ALA A 35 -2.10 8.30 -0.82
N ARG A 36 -2.49 9.45 -0.23
CA ARG A 36 -1.85 10.76 -0.48
C ARG A 36 -0.47 10.88 0.17
N ALA A 37 -0.17 10.10 1.22
CA ALA A 37 1.12 10.12 1.90
C ALA A 37 2.29 9.68 1.00
N PRO A 38 2.25 8.50 0.34
CA PRO A 38 3.30 8.12 -0.60
C PRO A 38 3.38 9.04 -1.82
N ARG A 39 2.28 9.67 -2.27
CA ARG A 39 2.32 10.66 -3.36
C ARG A 39 3.04 11.95 -2.94
N THR A 40 2.83 12.38 -1.70
CA THR A 40 3.59 13.50 -1.11
C THR A 40 5.08 13.17 -1.03
N ASN A 41 5.44 11.95 -0.60
CA ASN A 41 6.83 11.49 -0.60
C ASN A 41 7.43 11.49 -2.01
N GLN A 42 6.69 11.00 -3.01
CA GLN A 42 7.10 10.98 -4.41
C GLN A 42 7.27 12.38 -5.00
N ALA A 43 6.40 13.33 -4.65
CA ALA A 43 6.56 14.72 -5.06
C ALA A 43 7.89 15.29 -4.53
N ILE A 44 8.19 15.08 -3.26
CA ILE A 44 9.43 15.57 -2.62
C ILE A 44 10.66 14.90 -3.23
N VAL A 45 10.68 13.57 -3.30
CA VAL A 45 11.80 12.81 -3.88
C VAL A 45 12.01 13.19 -5.34
N GLY A 46 10.93 13.29 -6.12
CA GLY A 46 10.97 13.62 -7.53
C GLY A 46 11.50 15.02 -7.79
N THR A 47 10.96 16.02 -7.10
CA THR A 47 11.41 17.42 -7.21
C THR A 47 12.86 17.60 -6.75
N LEU A 48 13.25 17.02 -5.61
CA LEU A 48 14.62 17.15 -5.12
C LEU A 48 15.63 16.39 -5.99
N SER A 49 15.25 15.24 -6.56
CA SER A 49 16.10 14.54 -7.53
C SER A 49 16.28 15.35 -8.82
N LEU A 50 15.21 15.98 -9.30
CA LEU A 50 15.26 16.87 -10.46
C LEU A 50 16.19 18.06 -10.18
N LEU A 51 16.01 18.74 -9.05
CA LEU A 51 16.86 19.85 -8.63
C LEU A 51 18.32 19.43 -8.51
N ALA A 52 18.61 18.26 -7.92
CA ALA A 52 19.97 17.75 -7.78
C ALA A 52 20.67 17.58 -9.14
N VAL A 53 19.97 17.03 -10.14
CA VAL A 53 20.54 16.85 -11.47
C VAL A 53 20.72 18.20 -12.19
N PHE A 54 19.71 19.08 -12.17
CA PHE A 54 19.75 20.35 -12.89
C PHE A 54 20.75 21.36 -12.29
N THR A 55 20.89 21.38 -10.97
CA THR A 55 21.87 22.26 -10.29
C THR A 55 23.27 21.65 -10.20
N GLY A 56 23.41 20.35 -10.52
CA GLY A 56 24.65 19.60 -10.35
C GLY A 56 24.95 19.21 -8.89
N TRP A 57 24.10 19.58 -7.92
CA TRP A 57 24.31 19.29 -6.51
C TRP A 57 23.86 17.87 -6.14
N TRP A 58 24.59 16.89 -6.70
CA TRP A 58 24.30 15.46 -6.57
C TRP A 58 24.26 14.89 -5.13
N PRO A 59 24.92 15.46 -4.09
CA PRO A 59 24.79 14.92 -2.73
C PRO A 59 23.35 14.84 -2.22
N ILE A 60 22.44 15.66 -2.78
CA ILE A 60 20.99 15.57 -2.51
C ILE A 60 20.45 14.16 -2.80
N LEU A 61 20.91 13.50 -3.88
CA LEU A 61 20.48 12.14 -4.23
C LEU A 61 20.84 11.14 -3.12
N GLY A 62 22.04 11.29 -2.53
CA GLY A 62 22.50 10.47 -1.42
C GLY A 62 21.69 10.69 -0.15
N VAL A 63 21.35 11.95 0.15
CA VAL A 63 20.46 12.29 1.28
C VAL A 63 19.08 11.69 1.09
N LEU A 64 18.51 11.76 -0.12
CA LEU A 64 17.21 11.13 -0.42
C LEU A 64 17.27 9.61 -0.29
N ALA A 65 18.32 8.97 -0.80
CA ALA A 65 18.55 7.53 -0.65
C ALA A 65 18.60 7.12 0.82
N GLY A 66 19.39 7.85 1.62
CA GLY A 66 19.49 7.65 3.07
C GLY A 66 18.16 7.84 3.78
N GLN A 67 17.41 8.89 3.44
CA GLN A 67 16.11 9.18 4.04
C GLN A 67 15.06 8.11 3.74
N LEU A 68 15.05 7.56 2.52
CA LEU A 68 14.21 6.42 2.16
C LEU A 68 14.63 5.17 2.94
N ALA A 69 15.93 4.88 3.02
CA ALA A 69 16.46 3.73 3.76
C ALA A 69 16.10 3.79 5.26
N ILE A 70 16.28 4.95 5.89
CA ILE A 70 15.93 5.20 7.30
C ILE A 70 14.43 4.96 7.52
N GLY A 71 13.57 5.52 6.67
CA GLY A 71 12.12 5.33 6.76
C GLY A 71 11.69 3.87 6.56
N LEU A 72 12.39 3.12 5.70
CA LEU A 72 12.14 1.70 5.46
C LEU A 72 12.55 0.80 6.63
N MET A 73 13.67 1.12 7.28
CA MET A 73 14.25 0.34 8.38
C MET A 73 13.61 0.64 9.73
N PHE A 74 13.46 1.92 10.06
CA PHE A 74 12.99 2.36 11.38
C PHE A 74 11.50 2.75 11.39
N GLY A 75 10.88 2.76 10.22
CA GLY A 75 9.45 3.01 10.04
C GLY A 75 9.09 4.48 9.84
N ARG A 76 7.78 4.71 9.71
CA ARG A 76 7.18 5.97 9.25
C ARG A 76 7.50 7.19 10.13
N ARG A 77 7.83 6.98 11.40
CA ARG A 77 8.21 8.03 12.35
C ARG A 77 9.54 8.70 12.02
N TYR A 78 10.42 8.02 11.28
CA TYR A 78 11.71 8.56 10.85
C TYR A 78 11.70 9.00 9.39
N CYS A 79 10.57 8.87 8.71
CA CYS A 79 10.36 9.38 7.36
C CYS A 79 9.89 10.84 7.43
N VAL A 80 10.80 11.80 7.23
CA VAL A 80 10.52 13.25 7.23
C VAL A 80 9.38 13.64 6.27
N PRO A 81 9.36 13.19 5.00
CA PRO A 81 8.21 13.43 4.12
C PRO A 81 6.89 12.87 4.66
N CYS A 82 6.95 11.72 5.34
CA CYS A 82 5.78 11.11 5.95
C CYS A 82 5.30 11.94 7.15
N LEU A 83 6.20 12.41 8.01
CA LEU A 83 5.86 13.31 9.12
C LEU A 83 5.22 14.61 8.61
N LEU A 84 5.79 15.19 7.55
CA LEU A 84 5.20 16.36 6.89
C LEU A 84 3.76 16.06 6.43
N TYR A 85 3.54 14.91 5.80
CA TYR A 85 2.19 14.53 5.41
C TYR A 85 1.26 14.36 6.62
N PHE A 86 1.58 13.46 7.55
CA PHE A 86 0.65 13.09 8.63
C PHE A 86 0.43 14.18 9.67
N GLU A 87 1.49 14.91 10.04
CA GLU A 87 1.42 15.86 11.16
C GLU A 87 1.10 17.29 10.69
N VAL A 88 1.31 17.60 9.41
CA VAL A 88 1.17 18.97 8.89
C VAL A 88 0.12 19.05 7.78
N ILE A 89 0.15 18.19 6.77
CA ILE A 89 -0.74 18.30 5.60
C ILE A 89 -2.11 17.66 5.88
N GLN A 90 -2.13 16.36 6.24
CA GLN A 90 -3.33 15.56 6.47
C GLN A 90 -4.32 16.22 7.47
N PRO A 91 -3.89 16.82 8.60
CA PRO A 91 -4.81 17.46 9.53
C PRO A 91 -5.56 18.66 8.95
N ARG A 92 -5.04 19.26 7.86
CA ARG A 92 -5.66 20.41 7.18
C ARG A 92 -6.59 20.01 6.04
N ILE A 93 -6.27 18.93 5.32
CA ILE A 93 -7.02 18.50 4.12
C ILE A 93 -7.89 17.25 4.33
N GLY A 94 -7.82 16.66 5.52
CA GLY A 94 -8.50 15.41 5.86
C GLY A 94 -7.79 14.16 5.34
N GLU A 95 -8.23 13.01 5.85
CA GLU A 95 -7.73 11.69 5.46
C GLU A 95 -8.26 11.30 4.08
N GLY A 96 -7.34 10.86 3.21
CA GLY A 96 -7.66 10.35 1.88
C GLY A 96 -8.11 8.88 1.88
N PRO A 97 -8.25 8.28 0.69
CA PRO A 97 -8.47 6.85 0.56
C PRO A 97 -7.33 6.07 1.22
N ILE A 98 -7.69 5.02 1.96
CA ILE A 98 -6.73 4.12 2.61
C ILE A 98 -6.45 2.93 1.69
N GLU A 99 -5.16 2.68 1.45
CA GLU A 99 -4.61 1.60 0.63
C GLU A 99 -3.61 0.73 1.43
N ASP A 100 -3.22 -0.42 0.87
CA ASP A 100 -2.16 -1.28 1.42
C ASP A 100 -0.81 -0.55 1.36
N SER A 101 -0.04 -0.61 2.45
CA SER A 101 1.28 0.02 2.56
C SER A 101 2.41 -0.74 1.86
N ARG A 102 2.23 -2.04 1.53
CA ARG A 102 3.29 -2.89 0.95
C ARG A 102 3.75 -2.42 -0.43
N PRO A 103 2.86 -2.12 -1.41
CA PRO A 103 3.31 -1.66 -2.72
C PRO A 103 4.11 -0.33 -2.67
N PRO A 104 3.66 0.72 -1.93
CA PRO A 104 4.46 1.93 -1.77
C PRO A 104 5.80 1.71 -1.06
N ARG A 105 5.87 0.79 -0.08
CA ARG A 105 7.15 0.42 0.55
C ARG A 105 8.11 -0.23 -0.44
N PHE A 106 7.64 -1.12 -1.30
CA PHE A 106 8.45 -1.68 -2.38
C PHE A 106 8.98 -0.58 -3.32
N ALA A 107 8.12 0.36 -3.73
CA ALA A 107 8.54 1.48 -4.56
C ALA A 107 9.64 2.33 -3.90
N ASN A 108 9.56 2.57 -2.58
CA ASN A 108 10.61 3.27 -1.84
C ASN A 108 11.93 2.48 -1.79
N ILE A 109 11.89 1.14 -1.73
CA ILE A 109 13.12 0.31 -1.80
C ILE A 109 13.80 0.50 -3.15
N VAL A 110 13.03 0.39 -4.24
CA VAL A 110 13.56 0.60 -5.60
C VAL A 110 14.14 2.02 -5.75
N GLY A 111 13.44 3.04 -5.24
CA GLY A 111 13.92 4.42 -5.21
C GLY A 111 15.23 4.57 -4.45
N ALA A 112 15.35 3.97 -3.25
CA ALA A 112 16.57 4.01 -2.47
C ALA A 112 17.76 3.34 -3.19
N VAL A 113 17.53 2.20 -3.86
CA VAL A 113 18.55 1.51 -4.65
C VAL A 113 19.02 2.38 -5.82
N PHE A 114 18.11 2.96 -6.59
CA PHE A 114 18.46 3.79 -7.75
C PHE A 114 19.19 5.07 -7.34
N LEU A 115 18.71 5.76 -6.31
CA LEU A 115 19.36 6.97 -5.79
C LEU A 115 20.71 6.66 -5.14
N GLY A 116 20.82 5.54 -4.43
CA GLY A 116 22.09 5.05 -3.89
C GLY A 116 23.09 4.74 -5.01
N ALA A 117 22.67 4.02 -6.04
CA ALA A 117 23.49 3.73 -7.22
C ALA A 117 23.91 5.02 -7.94
N ALA A 118 23.00 5.99 -8.11
CA ALA A 118 23.31 7.30 -8.68
C ALA A 118 24.39 8.02 -7.85
N THR A 119 24.27 8.00 -6.53
CA THR A 119 25.24 8.61 -5.62
C THR A 119 26.62 7.97 -5.75
N LEU A 120 26.67 6.63 -5.81
CA LEU A 120 27.93 5.89 -5.98
C LEU A 120 28.59 6.16 -7.34
N THR A 121 27.83 6.30 -8.42
CA THR A 121 28.41 6.62 -9.74
C THR A 121 28.93 8.05 -9.81
N TYR A 122 28.27 9.02 -9.16
CA TYR A 122 28.82 10.36 -8.98
C TYR A 122 30.13 10.34 -8.19
N LEU A 123 30.19 9.59 -7.09
CA LEU A 123 31.42 9.42 -6.30
C LEU A 123 32.56 8.77 -7.11
N ALA A 124 32.23 7.83 -8.00
CA ALA A 124 33.18 7.18 -8.89
C ALA A 124 33.56 8.05 -10.12
N GLY A 125 33.01 9.26 -10.26
CA GLY A 125 33.27 10.16 -11.38
C GLY A 125 32.51 9.83 -12.67
N VAL A 126 31.63 8.82 -12.67
CA VAL A 126 30.81 8.42 -13.83
C VAL A 126 29.50 9.20 -13.85
N THR A 127 29.62 10.51 -14.04
CA THR A 127 28.53 11.49 -13.84
C THR A 127 27.32 11.26 -14.74
N ILE A 128 27.51 10.82 -15.99
CA ILE A 128 26.42 10.57 -16.94
C ILE A 128 25.45 9.51 -16.41
N ILE A 129 25.96 8.42 -15.82
CA ILE A 129 25.12 7.36 -15.25
C ILE A 129 24.39 7.88 -14.01
N GLY A 130 25.07 8.66 -13.17
CA GLY A 130 24.46 9.29 -11.99
C GLY A 130 23.30 10.21 -12.36
N GLN A 131 23.48 11.05 -13.37
CA GLN A 131 22.43 11.93 -13.92
C GLN A 131 21.26 11.12 -14.46
N ALA A 132 21.53 10.11 -15.29
CA ALA A 132 20.49 9.27 -15.88
C ALA A 132 19.63 8.59 -14.81
N LEU A 133 20.26 7.98 -13.80
CA LEU A 133 19.56 7.34 -12.68
C LEU A 133 18.72 8.35 -11.88
N GLY A 134 19.28 9.53 -11.58
CA GLY A 134 18.57 10.61 -10.90
C GLY A 134 17.34 11.11 -11.68
N LEU A 135 17.47 11.27 -13.00
CA LEU A 135 16.36 11.67 -13.88
C LEU A 135 15.29 10.60 -14.01
N ILE A 136 15.66 9.32 -14.06
CA ILE A 136 14.70 8.20 -14.05
C ILE A 136 13.87 8.25 -12.77
N VAL A 137 14.51 8.40 -11.61
CA VAL A 137 13.80 8.52 -10.33
C VAL A 137 12.92 9.76 -10.31
N ALA A 138 13.43 10.91 -10.76
CA ALA A 138 12.66 12.15 -10.84
C ALA A 138 11.41 11.99 -11.69
N ALA A 139 11.55 11.45 -12.91
CA ALA A 139 10.44 11.25 -13.84
C ALA A 139 9.37 10.30 -13.26
N LEU A 140 9.78 9.13 -12.74
CA LEU A 140 8.83 8.15 -12.20
C LEU A 140 8.13 8.65 -10.92
N ALA A 141 8.86 9.34 -10.05
CA ALA A 141 8.30 9.89 -8.82
C ALA A 141 7.33 11.05 -9.12
N LEU A 142 7.68 11.96 -10.04
CA LEU A 142 6.78 13.06 -10.43
C LEU A 142 5.56 12.55 -11.20
N LEU A 143 5.71 11.52 -12.05
CA LEU A 143 4.59 10.85 -12.69
C LEU A 143 3.61 10.31 -11.65
N ALA A 144 4.12 9.59 -10.65
CA ALA A 144 3.30 9.01 -9.60
C ALA A 144 2.64 10.07 -8.70
N ALA A 145 3.34 11.17 -8.43
CA ALA A 145 2.81 12.30 -7.65
C ALA A 145 1.68 13.05 -8.37
N THR A 146 1.75 13.18 -9.69
CA THR A 146 0.79 13.97 -10.50
C THR A 146 -0.39 13.13 -11.00
N THR A 147 -0.17 11.88 -11.36
CA THR A 147 -1.20 11.00 -11.96
C THR A 147 -1.76 9.97 -10.97
N GLY A 148 -1.06 9.72 -9.86
CA GLY A 148 -1.35 8.60 -8.97
C GLY A 148 -0.80 7.25 -9.44
N LEU A 149 -0.31 7.16 -10.70
CA LEU A 149 0.27 5.96 -11.28
C LEU A 149 1.70 5.74 -10.79
N CYS A 150 1.85 4.87 -9.80
CA CYS A 150 3.16 4.46 -9.33
C CYS A 150 3.59 3.14 -9.99
N VAL A 151 4.52 3.23 -10.95
CA VAL A 151 5.05 2.06 -11.68
C VAL A 151 5.59 0.98 -10.72
N GLY A 152 6.27 1.38 -9.63
CA GLY A 152 6.74 0.44 -8.62
C GLY A 152 5.60 -0.29 -7.89
N CYS A 153 4.48 0.38 -7.62
CA CYS A 153 3.31 -0.25 -7.01
C CYS A 153 2.67 -1.25 -7.98
N GLU A 154 2.58 -0.92 -9.27
CA GLU A 154 2.05 -1.82 -10.29
C GLU A 154 2.95 -3.04 -10.51
N ILE A 155 4.27 -2.85 -10.54
CA ILE A 155 5.24 -3.96 -10.57
C ILE A 155 5.05 -4.84 -9.35
N TYR A 156 4.90 -4.27 -8.14
CA TYR A 156 4.66 -5.06 -6.94
C TYR A 156 3.35 -5.84 -7.02
N ARG A 157 2.25 -5.22 -7.45
CA ARG A 157 0.96 -5.89 -7.61
C ARG A 157 1.03 -7.00 -8.65
N PHE A 158 1.66 -6.74 -9.77
CA PHE A 158 1.88 -7.73 -10.82
C PHE A 158 2.75 -8.89 -10.33
N ALA A 159 3.87 -8.60 -9.68
CA ALA A 159 4.76 -9.60 -9.08
C ALA A 159 4.11 -10.34 -7.93
N ALA A 160 3.23 -9.72 -7.14
CA ALA A 160 2.46 -10.41 -6.09
C ALA A 160 1.37 -11.30 -6.70
N ARG A 161 0.81 -10.91 -7.86
CA ARG A 161 -0.10 -11.78 -8.63
C ARG A 161 0.64 -12.93 -9.28
N LEU A 162 1.88 -12.75 -9.77
CA LEU A 162 2.71 -13.78 -10.42
C LEU A 162 3.51 -14.67 -9.45
N GLY A 163 4.02 -14.11 -8.37
CA GLY A 163 4.56 -14.81 -7.21
C GLY A 163 3.43 -15.45 -6.38
N GLY A 164 2.21 -14.92 -6.56
CA GLY A 164 0.98 -15.66 -6.78
C GLY A 164 1.27 -16.77 -7.78
N VAL A 165 1.03 -16.71 -9.10
CA VAL A 165 1.17 -17.76 -10.19
C VAL A 165 2.09 -19.00 -10.03
N ARG A 166 3.07 -19.05 -9.11
CA ARG A 166 3.27 -20.31 -8.35
C ARG A 166 2.21 -20.46 -7.25
N ALA A 167 0.98 -20.08 -7.61
CA ALA A 167 -0.04 -19.71 -6.65
C ALA A 167 -0.48 -21.06 -6.19
N ARG A 168 -0.62 -21.22 -4.89
CA ARG A 168 -1.66 -22.14 -4.48
C ARG A 168 -2.93 -21.56 -5.10
N ARG A 169 -3.31 -22.09 -6.27
CA ARG A 169 -4.62 -21.84 -6.86
C ARG A 169 -5.53 -22.15 -5.69
N ILE A 170 -6.34 -21.17 -5.29
CA ILE A 170 -7.39 -21.46 -4.34
C ILE A 170 -8.31 -22.36 -5.14
N ASP A 171 -8.03 -23.66 -5.15
CA ASP A 171 -8.78 -24.67 -5.88
C ASP A 171 -10.08 -24.95 -5.13
N SER A 172 -9.97 -24.90 -3.80
CA SER A 172 -11.08 -25.01 -2.90
C SER A 172 -10.94 -24.10 -1.69
N VAL A 173 -12.08 -23.69 -1.17
CA VAL A 173 -12.25 -22.93 0.07
C VAL A 173 -13.13 -23.75 1.00
N ASP A 174 -12.74 -23.84 2.25
CA ASP A 174 -13.56 -24.50 3.27
C ASP A 174 -14.58 -23.48 3.78
N LEU A 175 -15.77 -23.53 3.18
CA LEU A 175 -16.87 -22.62 3.51
C LEU A 175 -17.31 -22.75 4.98
N VAL A 176 -17.14 -23.92 5.60
CA VAL A 176 -17.51 -24.15 7.00
C VAL A 176 -16.50 -23.46 7.93
N GLU A 177 -15.21 -23.58 7.67
CA GLU A 177 -14.15 -22.89 8.43
C GLU A 177 -14.27 -21.36 8.33
N LEU A 178 -14.73 -20.86 7.18
CA LEU A 178 -14.99 -19.43 6.99
C LEU A 178 -16.30 -18.94 7.63
N GLY A 179 -17.15 -19.85 8.12
CA GLY A 179 -18.46 -19.50 8.67
C GLY A 179 -19.43 -19.00 7.61
N ALA A 180 -19.25 -19.42 6.35
CA ALA A 180 -20.17 -19.11 5.27
C ALA A 180 -21.51 -19.83 5.53
N PRO A 181 -22.65 -19.20 5.19
CA PRO A 181 -23.93 -19.89 5.20
C PRO A 181 -23.86 -21.13 4.29
N THR A 182 -24.54 -22.22 4.66
CA THR A 182 -24.82 -23.34 3.76
C THR A 182 -25.77 -22.85 2.65
N ALA A 183 -25.20 -22.15 1.68
CA ALA A 183 -25.92 -21.62 0.55
C ALA A 183 -26.12 -22.74 -0.49
N THR A 184 -27.31 -22.80 -1.08
CA THR A 184 -27.62 -23.69 -2.21
C THR A 184 -26.99 -23.21 -3.52
N GLY A 185 -26.38 -22.02 -3.53
CA GLY A 185 -25.76 -21.39 -4.71
C GLY A 185 -24.34 -20.91 -4.45
N GLU A 186 -23.76 -20.26 -5.46
CA GLU A 186 -22.40 -19.72 -5.39
C GLU A 186 -22.26 -18.62 -4.33
N VAL A 187 -21.18 -18.69 -3.57
CA VAL A 187 -20.81 -17.70 -2.55
C VAL A 187 -19.50 -17.05 -2.95
N VAL A 188 -19.41 -15.74 -2.85
CA VAL A 188 -18.16 -15.02 -3.06
C VAL A 188 -17.42 -14.92 -1.73
N VAL A 189 -16.20 -15.44 -1.70
CA VAL A 189 -15.28 -15.27 -0.56
C VAL A 189 -14.33 -14.13 -0.88
N GLU A 190 -14.42 -13.05 -0.11
CA GLU A 190 -13.56 -11.88 -0.24
C GLU A 190 -12.57 -11.80 0.93
N PHE A 191 -11.28 -11.91 0.65
CA PHE A 191 -10.24 -11.56 1.60
C PHE A 191 -10.07 -10.04 1.61
N THR A 192 -10.33 -9.43 2.77
CA THR A 192 -10.52 -7.99 2.93
C THR A 192 -9.72 -7.45 4.12
N HIS A 193 -9.69 -6.13 4.26
CA HIS A 193 -9.14 -5.43 5.42
C HIS A 193 -10.09 -4.28 5.83
N PRO A 194 -10.41 -4.09 7.13
CA PRO A 194 -11.45 -3.15 7.57
C PRO A 194 -11.19 -1.70 7.18
N LEU A 195 -9.90 -1.34 7.08
CA LEU A 195 -9.48 0.01 6.70
C LEU A 195 -9.33 0.19 5.19
N CYS A 196 -9.24 -0.89 4.40
CA CYS A 196 -9.04 -0.84 2.95
C CYS A 196 -10.26 -0.23 2.25
N THR A 197 -10.03 0.81 1.44
CA THR A 197 -11.13 1.49 0.72
C THR A 197 -11.61 0.66 -0.46
N ASP A 198 -10.68 0.15 -1.27
CA ASP A 198 -10.98 -0.67 -2.45
C ASP A 198 -11.75 -1.94 -2.09
N CYS A 199 -11.43 -2.55 -0.95
CA CYS A 199 -12.10 -3.74 -0.46
C CYS A 199 -13.58 -3.45 -0.13
N ARG A 200 -13.86 -2.34 0.57
CA ARG A 200 -15.25 -1.94 0.83
C ARG A 200 -16.01 -1.57 -0.45
N THR A 201 -15.35 -0.96 -1.42
CA THR A 201 -15.95 -0.65 -2.73
C THR A 201 -16.34 -1.94 -3.45
N LEU A 202 -15.42 -2.91 -3.54
CA LEU A 202 -15.67 -4.20 -4.16
C LEU A 202 -16.79 -4.98 -3.44
N GLU A 203 -16.77 -5.02 -2.09
CA GLU A 203 -17.82 -5.67 -1.31
C GLU A 203 -19.20 -5.09 -1.65
N ASN A 204 -19.31 -3.76 -1.71
CA ASN A 204 -20.56 -3.07 -2.04
C ASN A 204 -21.03 -3.38 -3.47
N GLU A 205 -20.13 -3.38 -4.45
CA GLU A 205 -20.43 -3.72 -5.84
C GLU A 205 -20.93 -5.15 -5.98
N LEU A 206 -20.25 -6.11 -5.33
CA LEU A 206 -20.64 -7.52 -5.33
C LEU A 206 -22.00 -7.76 -4.66
N ARG A 207 -22.24 -7.12 -3.51
CA ARG A 207 -23.53 -7.19 -2.82
C ARG A 207 -24.65 -6.53 -3.62
N ALA A 208 -24.38 -5.40 -4.27
CA ALA A 208 -25.33 -4.73 -5.16
C ALA A 208 -25.68 -5.57 -6.40
N ALA A 209 -24.74 -6.38 -6.89
CA ALA A 209 -24.97 -7.38 -7.93
C ALA A 209 -25.74 -8.64 -7.44
N GLY A 210 -26.21 -8.66 -6.18
CA GLY A 210 -26.98 -9.76 -5.61
C GLY A 210 -26.14 -10.99 -5.21
N ARG A 211 -24.81 -10.87 -5.16
CA ARG A 211 -23.93 -11.98 -4.73
C ARG A 211 -23.95 -12.11 -3.20
N ILE A 212 -23.90 -13.36 -2.72
CA ILE A 212 -23.70 -13.66 -1.29
C ILE A 212 -22.21 -13.53 -1.00
N VAL A 213 -21.79 -12.48 -0.29
CA VAL A 213 -20.38 -12.21 0.02
C VAL A 213 -20.04 -12.57 1.46
N VAL A 214 -19.04 -13.43 1.63
CA VAL A 214 -18.41 -13.81 2.90
C VAL A 214 -17.02 -13.19 2.97
N THR A 215 -16.83 -12.30 3.93
CA THR A 215 -15.58 -11.54 4.09
C THR A 215 -14.63 -12.21 5.08
N VAL A 216 -13.36 -12.34 4.70
CA VAL A 216 -12.26 -12.78 5.57
C VAL A 216 -11.38 -11.59 5.88
N ASP A 217 -11.51 -11.04 7.09
CA ASP A 217 -10.64 -9.95 7.57
C ASP A 217 -9.23 -10.50 7.86
N VAL A 218 -8.29 -10.17 6.97
CA VAL A 218 -6.91 -10.67 7.05
C VAL A 218 -6.12 -10.07 8.22
N SER A 219 -6.59 -8.96 8.80
CA SER A 219 -5.97 -8.37 10.01
C SER A 219 -6.28 -9.20 11.25
N ARG A 220 -7.47 -9.82 11.30
CA ARG A 220 -7.91 -10.69 12.40
C ARG A 220 -7.53 -12.15 12.20
N ARG A 221 -7.49 -12.61 10.95
CA ARG A 221 -7.22 -14.00 10.56
C ARG A 221 -6.07 -14.13 9.53
N PRO A 222 -4.85 -13.66 9.84
CA PRO A 222 -3.73 -13.68 8.92
C PRO A 222 -3.27 -15.10 8.52
N GLU A 223 -3.58 -16.10 9.34
CA GLU A 223 -3.36 -17.51 9.06
C GLU A 223 -4.19 -18.01 7.87
N LEU A 224 -5.42 -17.54 7.70
CA LEU A 224 -6.25 -17.90 6.55
C LEU A 224 -5.69 -17.28 5.27
N ALA A 225 -5.24 -16.02 5.33
CA ALA A 225 -4.57 -15.40 4.20
C ALA A 225 -3.32 -16.20 3.78
N ARG A 226 -2.50 -16.65 4.74
CA ARG A 226 -1.34 -17.53 4.45
C ARG A 226 -1.76 -18.89 3.89
N LYS A 227 -2.77 -19.55 4.48
CA LYS A 227 -3.29 -20.86 4.06
C LYS A 227 -3.70 -20.86 2.59
N TYR A 228 -4.44 -19.83 2.20
CA TYR A 228 -4.97 -19.63 0.85
C TYR A 228 -4.03 -18.86 -0.09
N GLY A 229 -2.80 -18.53 0.35
CA GLY A 229 -1.81 -17.85 -0.50
C GLY A 229 -2.20 -16.41 -0.89
N VAL A 230 -3.02 -15.75 -0.09
CA VAL A 230 -3.47 -14.37 -0.33
C VAL A 230 -2.39 -13.39 0.12
N ALA A 231 -1.73 -12.76 -0.85
CA ALA A 231 -0.66 -11.79 -0.62
C ALA A 231 -1.14 -10.33 -0.61
N LEU A 232 -2.27 -10.03 -1.24
CA LEU A 232 -2.83 -8.69 -1.41
C LEU A 232 -4.34 -8.73 -1.19
N VAL A 233 -4.90 -7.61 -0.71
CA VAL A 233 -6.35 -7.39 -0.63
C VAL A 233 -6.74 -6.16 -1.47
N PRO A 234 -7.97 -6.14 -2.03
CA PRO A 234 -8.95 -7.22 -2.00
C PRO A 234 -8.53 -8.40 -2.88
N THR A 235 -8.87 -9.62 -2.45
CA THR A 235 -8.84 -10.84 -3.29
C THR A 235 -10.21 -11.50 -3.16
N ALA A 236 -10.91 -11.73 -4.27
CA ALA A 236 -12.27 -12.26 -4.26
C ALA A 236 -12.40 -13.46 -5.21
N VAL A 237 -13.01 -14.54 -4.71
CA VAL A 237 -13.26 -15.76 -5.49
C VAL A 237 -14.71 -16.19 -5.32
N ALA A 238 -15.36 -16.59 -6.42
CA ALA A 238 -16.64 -17.27 -6.38
C ALA A 238 -16.42 -18.76 -6.10
N VAL A 239 -17.18 -19.29 -5.15
CA VAL A 239 -17.04 -20.64 -4.61
C VAL A 239 -18.37 -21.36 -4.73
N ALA A 240 -18.36 -22.54 -5.35
CA ALA A 240 -19.52 -23.42 -5.43
C ALA A 240 -19.85 -24.03 -4.05
N PRO A 241 -21.07 -24.57 -3.83
CA PRO A 241 -21.46 -25.16 -2.55
C PRO A 241 -20.52 -26.28 -2.06
N GLY A 242 -19.88 -27.01 -2.97
CA GLY A 242 -18.89 -28.04 -2.65
C GLY A 242 -17.50 -27.51 -2.27
N GLY A 243 -17.34 -26.19 -2.14
CA GLY A 243 -16.08 -25.52 -1.79
C GLY A 243 -15.15 -25.28 -2.98
N ALA A 244 -15.46 -25.74 -4.20
CA ALA A 244 -14.62 -25.52 -5.37
C ALA A 244 -14.69 -24.06 -5.86
N VAL A 245 -13.55 -23.47 -6.21
CA VAL A 245 -13.51 -22.12 -6.80
C VAL A 245 -13.90 -22.19 -8.27
N VAL A 246 -14.97 -21.47 -8.63
CA VAL A 246 -15.52 -21.40 -10.00
C VAL A 246 -15.00 -20.19 -10.77
N GLU A 247 -14.78 -19.07 -10.10
CA GLU A 247 -14.34 -17.82 -10.74
C GLU A 247 -13.46 -17.00 -9.79
N ARG A 248 -12.50 -16.25 -10.34
CA ARG A 248 -11.76 -15.23 -9.59
C ARG A 248 -12.23 -13.85 -10.02
N LEU A 249 -12.77 -13.11 -9.06
CA LEU A 249 -13.39 -11.79 -9.25
C LEU A 249 -12.43 -10.64 -8.96
N ALA A 250 -11.45 -10.86 -8.06
CA ALA A 250 -10.37 -9.92 -7.74
C ALA A 250 -9.09 -10.64 -7.28
#